data_AF-Q72D04-F1
#
_entry.id   AF-Q72D04-F1
#
_cell.length_a   1.000
_cell.length_b   1.000
_cell.length_c   1.000
_cell.angle_alpha   90.00
_cell.angle_beta   90.00
_cell.angle_gamma   90.00
#
_symmetry.space_group_name_H-M   'P 1'
#
loop_
_entity.id
_entity.type
_entity.pdbx_description
1 polymer ?
#
loop_
_entity_poly.entity_id
_entity_poly.type
_entity_poly.pdbx_seq_one_letter_code
_entity_poly.pdbx_strand_id
1 'polypeptide(L)'
;MTSVRLILHQLWALRGVLLCAALVATVAVLAARCDYLGSMLDLREKLYAASVARETELRDKLSEAARALELANGATSALSELAEACMEREAEARADFAARTAIMTNVKPRPRTDAEAQEVVDDATRHAAAARLNRPW
;
A
#
# COMPACT_ATOMS: atom_id res chain seq x y z
N MET A 1 -87.32 -10.43 -46.77
CA MET A 1 -85.89 -10.35 -47.17
C MET A 1 -85.04 -9.41 -46.30
N THR A 2 -85.63 -8.60 -45.42
CA THR A 2 -84.91 -7.65 -44.53
C THR A 2 -84.24 -8.32 -43.33
N SER A 3 -84.85 -9.37 -42.75
CA SER A 3 -84.34 -10.02 -41.54
C SER A 3 -83.00 -10.76 -41.74
N VAL A 4 -82.75 -11.34 -42.92
CA VAL A 4 -81.49 -12.07 -43.21
C VAL A 4 -80.30 -11.12 -43.32
N ARG A 5 -80.49 -9.94 -43.91
CA ARG A 5 -79.43 -8.91 -43.99
C ARG A 5 -79.03 -8.37 -42.62
N LEU A 6 -80.01 -8.20 -41.72
CA LEU A 6 -79.77 -7.74 -40.36
C LEU A 6 -78.91 -8.76 -39.56
N ILE A 7 -79.24 -10.05 -39.67
CA ILE A 7 -78.51 -11.14 -39.01
C ILE A 7 -77.08 -11.24 -39.56
N LEU A 8 -76.90 -11.13 -40.87
CA LEU A 8 -75.57 -11.20 -41.48
C LEU A 8 -74.70 -10.01 -41.00
N HIS A 9 -75.25 -8.80 -40.96
CA HIS A 9 -74.53 -7.62 -40.45
C HIS A 9 -74.16 -7.75 -38.97
N GLN A 10 -75.05 -8.29 -38.14
CA GLN A 10 -74.77 -8.59 -36.73
C GLN A 10 -73.62 -9.59 -36.57
N LEU A 11 -73.59 -10.65 -37.39
CA LEU A 11 -72.50 -11.64 -37.38
C LEU A 11 -71.15 -11.06 -37.82
N TRP A 12 -71.14 -10.18 -38.82
CA TRP A 12 -69.93 -9.47 -39.26
C TRP A 12 -69.42 -8.50 -38.19
N ALA A 13 -70.31 -7.75 -37.53
CA ALA A 13 -69.95 -6.86 -36.44
C ALA A 13 -69.37 -7.62 -35.24
N LEU A 14 -70.00 -8.74 -34.83
CA LEU A 14 -69.51 -9.60 -33.74
C LEU A 14 -68.13 -10.18 -34.04
N ARG A 15 -67.87 -10.64 -35.28
CA ARG A 15 -66.55 -11.11 -35.70
C ARG A 15 -65.48 -10.01 -35.61
N GLY A 16 -65.81 -8.79 -36.05
CA GLY A 16 -64.92 -7.65 -35.92
C GLY A 16 -64.54 -7.36 -34.47
N VAL A 17 -65.53 -7.34 -33.57
CA VAL A 17 -65.32 -7.12 -32.13
C VAL A 17 -64.44 -8.22 -31.52
N LEU A 18 -64.67 -9.49 -31.86
CA LEU A 18 -63.86 -10.60 -31.35
C LEU A 18 -62.40 -10.53 -31.81
N LEU A 19 -62.15 -10.16 -33.08
CA LEU A 19 -60.79 -9.99 -33.60
C LEU A 19 -60.07 -8.82 -32.91
N CYS A 20 -60.76 -7.69 -32.72
CA CYS A 20 -60.20 -6.55 -31.99
C CYS A 20 -59.88 -6.92 -30.53
N ALA A 21 -60.78 -7.63 -29.85
CA ALA A 21 -60.56 -8.10 -28.48
C ALA A 21 -59.38 -9.07 -28.39
N ALA A 22 -59.25 -10.01 -29.33
CA ALA A 22 -58.12 -10.92 -29.40
C ALA A 22 -56.80 -10.16 -29.62
N LEU A 23 -56.78 -9.16 -30.50
CA LEU A 23 -55.59 -8.35 -30.77
C LEU A 23 -55.19 -7.49 -29.56
N VAL A 24 -56.16 -6.89 -28.87
CA VAL A 24 -55.90 -6.15 -27.63
C VAL A 24 -55.35 -7.08 -26.55
N ALA A 25 -55.93 -8.28 -26.40
CA ALA A 25 -55.44 -9.27 -25.44
C ALA A 25 -54.01 -9.72 -25.74
N THR A 26 -53.66 -9.98 -27.01
CA THR A 26 -52.30 -10.36 -27.37
C THR A 26 -51.31 -9.23 -27.13
N VAL A 27 -51.65 -7.99 -27.48
CA VAL A 27 -50.80 -6.81 -27.21
C VAL A 27 -50.60 -6.63 -25.70
N ALA A 28 -51.66 -6.77 -24.89
CA ALA A 28 -51.56 -6.65 -23.44
C ALA A 28 -50.65 -7.74 -22.83
N VAL A 29 -50.77 -8.99 -23.28
CA VAL A 29 -49.90 -10.09 -22.83
C VAL A 29 -48.45 -9.84 -23.23
N LEU A 30 -48.19 -9.36 -24.44
CA LEU A 30 -46.84 -9.03 -24.90
C LEU A 30 -46.24 -7.88 -24.11
N ALA A 31 -47.01 -6.82 -23.85
CA ALA A 31 -46.56 -5.69 -23.04
C ALA A 31 -46.18 -6.14 -21.62
N ALA A 32 -47.06 -6.90 -20.95
CA ALA A 32 -46.79 -7.45 -19.62
C ALA A 32 -45.54 -8.36 -19.62
N ARG A 33 -45.33 -9.13 -20.69
CA ARG A 33 -44.14 -9.98 -20.84
C ARG A 33 -42.87 -9.15 -21.02
N CYS A 34 -42.92 -8.08 -21.80
CA CYS A 34 -41.80 -7.16 -21.99
C CYS A 34 -41.44 -6.45 -20.68
N ASP A 35 -42.42 -5.98 -19.91
CA ASP A 35 -42.20 -5.32 -18.62
C ASP A 35 -41.57 -6.29 -17.61
N TYR A 36 -42.07 -7.53 -17.55
CA TYR A 36 -41.50 -8.56 -16.70
C TYR A 36 -40.03 -8.86 -17.06
N LEU A 37 -39.73 -9.06 -18.34
CA LEU A 37 -38.36 -9.32 -18.79
C LEU A 37 -37.45 -8.12 -18.54
N GLY A 38 -37.93 -6.89 -18.76
CA GLY A 38 -37.21 -5.66 -18.47
C GLY A 38 -36.83 -5.56 -16.98
N SER A 39 -37.80 -5.80 -16.09
CA SER A 39 -37.56 -5.79 -14.64
C SER A 39 -36.55 -6.86 -14.19
N MET A 40 -36.55 -8.04 -14.82
CA MET A 40 -35.63 -9.12 -14.47
C MET A 40 -34.21 -8.84 -14.94
N LEU A 41 -34.05 -8.20 -16.11
CA LEU A 41 -32.76 -7.74 -16.60
C LEU A 41 -32.17 -6.64 -15.71
N ASP A 42 -32.97 -5.65 -15.32
CA ASP A 42 -32.55 -4.58 -14.40
C ASP A 42 -32.11 -5.14 -13.04
N LEU A 43 -32.86 -6.09 -12.49
CA LEU A 43 -32.48 -6.76 -11.24
C LEU A 43 -31.16 -7.52 -11.40
N ARG A 44 -30.98 -8.22 -12.52
CA ARG A 44 -29.77 -8.99 -12.81
C ARG A 44 -28.56 -8.10 -13.01
N GLU A 45 -28.71 -6.97 -13.69
CA GLU A 45 -27.65 -5.97 -13.87
C GLU A 45 -27.21 -5.40 -12.52
N LYS A 46 -28.17 -5.04 -11.64
CA LYS A 46 -27.87 -4.57 -10.28
C LYS A 46 -27.13 -5.61 -9.45
N LEU A 47 -27.53 -6.89 -9.54
CA LEU A 47 -26.83 -7.98 -8.85
C LEU A 47 -25.40 -8.16 -9.36
N TYR A 48 -25.20 -8.10 -10.68
CA TYR A 48 -23.85 -8.18 -11.26
C TYR A 48 -22.98 -6.98 -10.90
N ALA A 49 -23.54 -5.76 -10.93
CA ALA A 49 -22.83 -4.56 -10.50
C ALA A 49 -22.40 -4.67 -9.03
N ALA A 50 -23.29 -5.16 -8.16
CA ALA A 50 -22.98 -5.40 -6.76
C ALA A 50 -21.91 -6.48 -6.55
N SER A 51 -21.93 -7.57 -7.33
CA SER A 51 -20.90 -8.60 -7.23
C SER A 51 -19.53 -8.09 -7.69
N VAL A 52 -19.48 -7.34 -8.79
CA VAL A 52 -18.23 -6.74 -9.29
C VAL A 52 -17.69 -5.69 -8.29
N ALA A 53 -18.55 -4.86 -7.72
CA ALA A 53 -18.16 -3.90 -6.69
C ALA A 53 -17.55 -4.61 -5.46
N ARG A 54 -18.14 -5.74 -5.04
CA ARG A 54 -17.60 -6.54 -3.93
C ARG A 54 -16.26 -7.18 -4.27
N GLU A 55 -16.10 -7.71 -5.48
CA GLU A 55 -14.83 -8.31 -5.91
C GLU A 55 -13.70 -7.29 -6.00
N THR A 56 -14.01 -6.09 -6.51
CA THR A 56 -13.04 -4.98 -6.60
C THR A 56 -12.62 -4.51 -5.21
N GLU A 57 -13.57 -4.30 -4.29
CA GLU A 57 -13.26 -3.95 -2.90
C GLU A 57 -12.36 -4.99 -2.21
N LEU A 58 -12.61 -6.29 -2.44
CA LEU A 58 -11.78 -7.36 -1.90
C LEU A 58 -10.37 -7.34 -2.50
N ARG A 59 -10.22 -7.11 -3.81
CA ARG A 59 -8.90 -7.00 -4.46
C ARG A 59 -8.13 -5.80 -3.91
N ASP A 60 -8.79 -4.66 -3.73
CA ASP A 60 -8.16 -3.45 -3.21
C ASP A 60 -7.63 -3.70 -1.80
N LYS A 61 -8.48 -4.26 -0.90
CA LYS A 61 -8.06 -4.64 0.46
C LYS A 61 -6.91 -5.63 0.49
N LEU A 62 -6.91 -6.63 -0.39
CA LEU A 62 -5.81 -7.59 -0.51
C LEU A 62 -4.53 -6.91 -0.99
N SER A 63 -4.63 -5.99 -1.95
CA SER A 63 -3.48 -5.24 -2.46
C SER A 63 -2.88 -4.31 -1.39
N GLU A 64 -3.71 -3.67 -0.58
CA GLU A 64 -3.30 -2.84 0.55
C GLU A 64 -2.61 -3.68 1.63
N ALA A 65 -3.18 -4.83 1.98
CA ALA A 65 -2.58 -5.76 2.94
C ALA A 65 -1.23 -6.29 2.45
N ALA A 66 -1.10 -6.62 1.16
CA ALA A 66 0.16 -7.04 0.55
C ALA A 66 1.24 -5.95 0.64
N ARG A 67 0.90 -4.70 0.33
CA ARG A 67 1.82 -3.55 0.46
C ARG A 67 2.24 -3.32 1.91
N ALA A 68 1.31 -3.43 2.85
CA ALA A 68 1.63 -3.30 4.28
C ALA A 68 2.60 -4.39 4.75
N LEU A 69 2.41 -5.63 4.29
CA LEU A 69 3.32 -6.75 4.59
C LEU A 69 4.72 -6.51 4.01
N GLU A 70 4.80 -6.03 2.76
CA GLU A 70 6.07 -5.74 2.11
C GLU A 70 6.87 -4.66 2.86
N LEU A 71 6.19 -3.58 3.28
CA LEU A 71 6.78 -2.54 4.10
C LEU A 71 7.24 -3.06 5.47
N ALA A 72 6.42 -3.89 6.11
CA ALA A 72 6.77 -4.49 7.41
C ALA A 72 8.01 -5.40 7.28
N ASN A 73 8.05 -6.25 6.25
CA ASN A 73 9.20 -7.13 6.00
C ASN A 73 10.47 -6.33 5.71
N GLY A 74 10.41 -5.30 4.87
CA GLY A 74 11.55 -4.42 4.59
C GLY A 74 12.04 -3.67 5.83
N ALA A 75 11.13 -3.24 6.71
CA ALA A 75 11.51 -2.63 7.98
C ALA A 75 12.17 -3.66 8.93
N THR A 76 11.67 -4.89 8.99
CA THR A 76 12.27 -5.93 9.83
C THR A 76 13.67 -6.33 9.37
N SER A 77 13.91 -6.42 8.05
CA SER A 77 15.25 -6.74 7.53
C SER A 77 16.24 -5.61 7.80
N ALA A 78 15.81 -4.35 7.64
CA ALA A 78 16.66 -3.20 7.97
C ALA A 78 17.01 -3.15 9.47
N LEU A 79 16.06 -3.51 10.34
CA LEU A 79 16.30 -3.58 11.78
C LEU A 79 17.25 -4.73 12.15
N SER A 80 17.16 -5.90 11.49
CA SER A 80 18.10 -6.99 11.74
C SER A 80 19.51 -6.65 11.29
N GLU A 81 19.67 -6.06 10.11
CA GLU A 81 20.99 -5.63 9.61
C GLU A 81 21.62 -4.57 10.53
N LEU A 82 20.81 -3.60 11.00
CA LEU A 82 21.28 -2.59 11.94
C LEU A 82 21.70 -3.23 13.28
N ALA A 83 20.93 -4.19 13.79
CA ALA A 83 21.24 -4.89 15.03
C ALA A 83 22.55 -5.68 14.92
N GLU A 84 22.76 -6.40 13.81
CA GLU A 84 24.01 -7.12 13.53
C GLU A 84 25.20 -6.16 13.47
N ALA A 85 25.08 -5.06 12.72
CA ALA A 85 26.13 -4.05 12.62
C ALA A 85 26.45 -3.35 13.95
N CYS A 86 25.48 -3.21 14.86
CA CYS A 86 25.71 -2.70 16.21
C CYS A 86 26.46 -3.72 17.07
N MET A 87 26.07 -5.00 17.00
CA MET A 87 26.73 -6.09 17.73
C MET A 87 28.20 -6.26 17.30
N GLU A 88 28.48 -6.16 15.99
CA GLU A 88 29.84 -6.23 15.46
C GLU A 88 30.71 -5.07 15.97
N ARG A 89 30.21 -3.83 15.88
CA ARG A 89 30.89 -2.64 16.42
C ARG A 89 31.14 -2.73 17.92
N GLU A 90 30.21 -3.28 18.69
CA GLU A 90 30.41 -3.53 20.11
C GLU A 90 31.50 -4.58 20.37
N ALA A 91 31.53 -5.66 19.59
CA ALA A 91 32.55 -6.69 19.71
C ALA A 91 33.95 -6.13 19.40
N GLU A 92 34.09 -5.35 18.33
CA GLU A 92 35.32 -4.63 17.98
C GLU A 92 35.74 -3.67 19.08
N ALA A 93 34.83 -2.84 19.58
CA ALA A 93 35.13 -1.88 20.65
C ALA A 93 35.60 -2.59 21.94
N ARG A 94 35.03 -3.76 22.27
CA ARG A 94 35.47 -4.58 23.41
C ARG A 94 36.86 -5.17 23.16
N ALA A 95 37.14 -5.65 21.96
CA ALA A 95 38.45 -6.18 21.58
C ALA A 95 39.53 -5.09 21.64
N ASP A 96 39.25 -3.91 21.09
CA ASP A 96 40.13 -2.74 21.13
C ASP A 96 40.40 -2.28 22.56
N PHE A 97 39.36 -2.24 23.40
CA PHE A 97 39.50 -1.90 24.81
C PHE A 97 40.39 -2.92 25.54
N ALA A 98 40.19 -4.21 25.30
CA ALA A 98 41.02 -5.26 25.87
C ALA A 98 42.48 -5.15 25.41
N ALA A 99 42.70 -4.90 24.11
CA ALA A 99 44.04 -4.71 23.54
C ALA A 99 44.75 -3.48 24.16
N ARG A 100 44.07 -2.33 24.25
CA ARG A 100 44.61 -1.13 24.90
C ARG A 100 44.92 -1.37 26.38
N THR A 101 44.04 -2.07 27.09
CA THR A 101 44.25 -2.42 28.50
C THR A 101 45.47 -3.32 28.67
N ALA A 102 45.65 -4.32 27.79
CA ALA A 102 46.81 -5.20 27.80
C ALA A 102 48.12 -4.43 27.54
N ILE A 103 48.10 -3.48 26.59
CA ILE A 103 49.24 -2.59 26.34
C ILE A 103 49.54 -1.77 27.60
N MET A 104 48.55 -1.08 28.15
CA MET A 104 48.74 -0.20 29.31
C MET A 104 49.21 -0.96 30.56
N THR A 105 48.79 -2.21 30.73
CA THR A 105 49.21 -3.05 31.85
C THR A 105 50.67 -3.52 31.73
N ASN A 106 51.12 -3.78 30.50
CA ASN A 106 52.47 -4.31 30.25
C ASN A 106 53.51 -3.23 29.94
N VAL A 107 53.09 -2.04 29.54
CA VAL A 107 53.98 -0.91 29.33
C VAL A 107 54.60 -0.52 30.66
N LYS A 108 55.94 -0.60 30.73
CA LYS A 108 56.75 0.05 31.77
C LYS A 108 57.44 1.25 31.13
N PRO A 109 56.88 2.47 31.26
CA PRO A 109 57.54 3.66 30.76
C PRO A 109 58.90 3.79 31.45
N ARG A 110 59.97 3.89 30.67
CA ARG A 110 61.28 4.25 31.22
C ARG A 110 61.19 5.67 31.80
N PRO A 111 61.73 5.93 33.00
CA PRO A 111 61.89 7.29 33.47
C PRO A 111 62.74 8.10 32.48
N ARG A 112 62.21 9.26 32.09
CA ARG A 112 62.87 10.19 31.17
C ARG A 112 64.19 10.66 31.80
N THR A 113 65.26 10.79 31.01
CA THR A 113 66.54 11.31 31.53
C THR A 113 66.48 12.82 31.67
N ASP A 114 67.33 13.40 32.53
CA ASP A 114 67.38 14.85 32.75
C ASP A 114 67.71 15.63 31.46
N ALA A 115 68.57 15.06 30.61
CA ALA A 115 68.88 15.60 29.30
C ALA A 115 67.65 15.63 28.37
N GLU A 116 66.87 14.54 28.33
CA GLU A 116 65.63 14.47 27.55
C GLU A 116 64.53 15.39 28.09
N ALA A 117 64.53 15.67 29.39
CA ALA A 117 63.58 16.58 30.03
C ALA A 117 63.91 18.06 29.76
N GLN A 118 65.20 18.39 29.69
CA GLN A 118 65.69 19.73 29.33
C GLN A 118 65.54 20.06 27.84
N GLU A 119 65.43 19.04 26.98
CA GLU A 119 65.13 19.20 25.55
C GLU A 119 63.63 19.45 25.28
N VAL A 120 62.77 19.37 26.30
CA VAL A 120 61.35 19.74 26.17
C VAL A 120 61.24 21.25 26.13
N VAL A 121 60.79 21.77 24.99
CA VAL A 121 60.39 23.16 24.84
C VAL A 121 59.35 23.50 25.91
N ASP A 122 59.67 24.47 26.76
CA ASP A 122 58.79 24.91 27.83
C ASP A 122 57.45 25.42 27.29
N ASP A 123 56.43 25.44 28.15
CA ASP A 123 55.08 25.82 27.73
C ASP A 123 55.00 27.26 27.22
N ALA A 124 55.83 28.15 27.77
CA ALA A 124 55.92 29.53 27.34
C ALA A 124 56.41 29.63 25.88
N THR A 125 57.41 28.84 25.52
CA THR A 125 57.99 28.79 24.17
C THR A 125 57.03 28.10 23.20
N ARG A 126 56.30 27.07 23.64
CA ARG A 126 55.19 26.48 22.85
C ARG A 126 54.10 27.50 22.55
N HIS A 127 53.67 28.26 23.56
CA HIS A 127 52.66 29.30 23.39
C HIS A 127 53.16 30.45 22.51
N ALA A 128 54.42 30.86 22.66
CA ALA A 128 55.03 31.88 21.82
C ALA A 128 55.10 31.44 20.34
N ALA A 129 55.45 30.18 20.08
CA ALA A 129 55.47 29.62 18.73
C ALA A 129 54.05 29.54 18.13
N ALA A 130 53.06 29.05 18.89
CA ALA A 130 51.67 29.00 18.48
C ALA A 130 51.10 30.40 18.18
N ALA A 131 51.40 31.38 19.04
CA ALA A 131 50.98 32.77 18.85
C ALA A 131 51.65 33.43 17.64
N ARG A 132 52.84 32.98 17.24
CA ARG A 132 53.56 33.48 16.06
C ARG A 132 53.03 32.84 14.76
N LEU A 133 52.64 31.58 14.80
CA LEU A 133 51.97 30.88 13.70
C LEU A 133 50.53 31.38 13.47
N ASN A 134 49.83 31.76 14.53
CA ASN A 134 48.44 32.26 14.47
C ASN A 134 48.31 33.76 14.16
N ARG A 135 49.39 34.44 13.74
CA ARG A 135 49.27 35.84 13.32
C ARG A 135 48.62 35.91 11.94
N PRO A 136 47.70 36.87 11.71
CA PRO A 136 47.24 37.15 10.36
C PRO A 136 48.43 37.59 9.50
N TRP A 137 48.43 37.13 8.26
CA TRP A 137 49.43 37.43 7.23
C TRP A 137 49.37 38.89 6.81
#